data_AF-A0A0B8QK26-F1
#
_entry.id   AF-A0A0B8QK26-F1
#
_cell.length_a   1.000
_cell.length_b   1.000
_cell.length_c   1.000
_cell.angle_alpha   90.00
_cell.angle_beta   90.00
_cell.angle_gamma   90.00
#
_symmetry.space_group_name_H-M   'P 1'
#
loop_
_entity.id
_entity.type
_entity.pdbx_description
1 polymer ?
#
loop_
_entity_poly.entity_id
_entity_poly.type
_entity_poly.pdbx_seq_one_letter_code
_entity_poly.pdbx_strand_id
1 'polypeptide(L)' 'MVRIRHQAIDIEQGNEPDNNIEPDNLSDFERRNLKDAFQILSNAQNFLKFRYQGNSFNNG' A
#
# COMPACT_ATOMS: atom_id res chain seq x y z
N MET A 1 1.67 -0.79 11.27
CA MET A 1 0.73 -1.10 12.37
C MET A 1 -0.47 -1.92 11.92
N VAL A 2 -1.13 -1.60 10.80
CA VAL A 2 -2.31 -2.34 10.30
C VAL A 2 -2.07 -3.85 10.10
N ARG A 3 -0.97 -4.23 9.43
CA ARG A 3 -0.63 -5.65 9.22
C ARG A 3 -0.43 -6.44 10.51
N ILE A 4 0.25 -5.85 11.50
CA ILE A 4 0.52 -6.53 12.78
C ILE A 4 -0.78 -6.75 13.57
N ARG A 5 -1.73 -5.81 13.49
CA ARG A 5 -3.05 -5.98 14.11
C ARG A 5 -3.86 -7.07 13.42
N HIS A 6 -3.89 -7.11 12.09
CA HIS A 6 -4.56 -8.17 11.35
C HIS A 6 -4.00 -9.55 11.70
N GLN A 7 -2.67 -9.70 11.67
CA GLN A 7 -2.03 -10.96 12.03
C GLN A 7 -2.30 -11.39 13.47
N ALA A 8 -2.40 -10.43 14.41
CA ALA A 8 -2.78 -10.73 15.78
C ALA A 8 -4.23 -11.23 15.88
N ILE A 9 -5.16 -10.61 15.14
CA ILE A 9 -6.56 -11.06 15.06
C ILE A 9 -6.66 -12.46 14.45
N ASP A 10 -5.92 -12.74 13.38
CA ASP A 10 -5.92 -14.07 12.74
C ASP A 10 -5.43 -15.14 13.72
N ILE A 11 -4.34 -14.87 14.44
CA ILE A 11 -3.82 -15.77 15.48
C ILE A 11 -4.85 -15.98 16.60
N GLU A 12 -5.52 -14.92 17.06
CA GLU A 12 -6.58 -15.01 18.08
C GLU A 12 -7.79 -15.83 17.60
N GLN A 13 -8.09 -15.80 16.30
CA GLN A 13 -9.17 -16.57 15.67
C GLN A 13 -8.77 -17.98 15.26
N GLY A 14 -7.49 -18.36 15.40
CA GLY A 14 -6.96 -19.65 14.97
C GLY A 14 -6.79 -19.77 13.44
N ASN A 15 -6.83 -18.66 12.73
CA ASN A 15 -6.58 -18.56 11.30
C ASN A 15 -5.08 -18.45 11.03
N GLU A 16 -4.64 -18.88 9.85
CA GLU A 16 -3.23 -18.75 9.45
C GLU A 16 -2.97 -17.28 9.07
N PRO A 17 -2.07 -16.55 9.76
CA PRO A 17 -1.84 -15.14 9.50
C PRO A 17 -1.18 -14.96 8.13
N ASP A 18 -1.80 -14.15 7.27
CA ASP A 18 -1.27 -13.86 5.94
C ASP A 18 -0.71 -12.42 5.83
N ASN A 19 -0.19 -12.08 4.65
CA ASN A 19 0.29 -10.72 4.34
C ASN A 19 -0.76 -9.88 3.60
N ASN A 20 -1.90 -10.47 3.30
CA ASN A 20 -3.01 -9.80 2.67
C ASN A 20 -3.83 -9.11 3.76
N ILE A 21 -4.50 -8.03 3.39
CA ILE A 21 -5.38 -7.32 4.31
C ILE A 21 -6.70 -7.19 3.59
N GLU A 22 -7.74 -7.82 4.13
CA GLU A 22 -9.09 -7.64 3.61
C GLU A 22 -9.56 -6.21 3.89
N PRO A 23 -9.89 -5.42 2.85
CA PRO A 23 -10.28 -4.03 3.04
C PRO A 23 -11.54 -3.85 3.89
N ASP A 24 -12.39 -4.89 3.94
CA ASP A 24 -13.65 -4.91 4.70
C ASP A 24 -13.42 -5.09 6.20
N ASN A 25 -12.29 -5.70 6.60
CA ASN A 25 -11.92 -5.87 8.00
C ASN A 25 -11.18 -4.64 8.57
N LEU A 26 -10.93 -3.61 7.75
CA LEU A 26 -10.36 -2.34 8.19
C LEU A 26 -11.44 -1.39 8.70
N SER A 27 -11.15 -0.74 9.82
CA SER A 27 -11.94 0.42 10.23
C SER A 27 -11.88 1.54 9.17
N ASP A 28 -12.89 2.39 9.11
CA ASP A 28 -12.92 3.53 8.19
C ASP A 28 -11.70 4.44 8.32
N PHE A 29 -11.15 4.58 9.53
CA PHE A 29 -9.94 5.35 9.78
C PHE A 29 -8.71 4.68 9.16
N GLU A 30 -8.54 3.37 9.35
CA GLU A 30 -7.41 2.62 8.80
C GLU A 30 -7.48 2.56 7.28
N ARG A 31 -8.67 2.41 6.71
CA ARG A 31 -8.89 2.45 5.27
C ARG A 31 -8.48 3.80 4.67
N ARG A 32 -8.88 4.92 5.30
CA ARG A 32 -8.47 6.27 4.87
C ARG A 32 -6.95 6.44 4.95
N ASN A 33 -6.36 6.07 6.09
CA ASN A 33 -4.92 6.19 6.30
C ASN A 33 -4.11 5.36 5.28
N LEU A 34 -4.57 4.14 4.99
CA LEU A 34 -3.96 3.28 4.00
C LEU A 34 -4.06 3.89 2.60
N LYS A 35 -5.23 4.42 2.22
CA LYS A 35 -5.43 5.12 0.94
C LYS A 35 -4.49 6.32 0.79
N ASP A 36 -4.36 7.14 1.82
CA ASP A 36 -3.49 8.32 1.81
C ASP A 36 -2.02 7.91 1.63
N ALA A 37 -1.57 6.87 2.34
CA ALA A 37 -0.22 6.33 2.18
C ALA A 37 0.06 5.84 0.75
N PHE A 38 -0.88 5.10 0.15
CA PHE A 38 -0.75 4.65 -1.24
C PHE A 38 -0.79 5.80 -2.25
N GLN A 39 -1.56 6.86 -1.99
CA GLN A 39 -1.59 8.04 -2.85
C GLN A 39 -0.22 8.75 -2.88
N ILE A 40 0.45 8.84 -1.73
CA ILE A 40 1.82 9.40 -1.66
C ILE A 40 2.80 8.56 -2.49
N LEU A 41 2.74 7.23 -2.36
CA LEU A 41 3.59 6.33 -3.15
C LEU A 41 3.31 6.44 -4.65
N SER A 42 2.04 6.52 -5.05
CA SER A 42 1.65 6.72 -6.44
C SER A 42 2.21 8.03 -7.00
N ASN A 43 2.11 9.12 -6.24
CA ASN A 43 2.66 10.42 -6.62
C ASN A 43 4.18 10.37 -6.78
N ALA A 44 4.89 9.71 -5.85
CA ALA A 44 6.34 9.51 -5.95
C ALA A 44 6.72 8.68 -7.18
N GLN A 45 6.00 7.60 -7.47
CA GLN A 45 6.22 6.79 -8.67
C GLN A 45 5.96 7.58 -9.96
N ASN A 46 4.90 8.38 -10.00
CA ASN A 46 4.58 9.24 -11.15
C ASN A 46 5.66 10.31 -11.36
N PHE A 47 6.19 10.89 -10.27
CA PHE A 47 7.32 11.81 -10.35
C PHE A 47 8.58 11.14 -10.94
N LEU A 48 8.91 9.93 -10.49
CA LEU A 48 10.02 9.17 -11.06
C LEU A 48 9.81 8.88 -12.55
N LYS A 49 8.60 8.45 -12.96
CA LYS A 49 8.26 8.25 -14.37
C LYS A 49 8.49 9.50 -15.19
N PHE A 50 7.99 10.66 -14.76
CA PHE A 50 8.21 11.93 -15.45
C PHE A 50 9.70 12.28 -15.56
N ARG A 51 10.46 12.14 -14.47
CA ARG A 51 11.88 12.50 -14.41
C ARG A 51 12.75 11.61 -15.30
N TYR A 52 12.43 10.32 -15.41
CA TYR A 52 13.26 9.36 -16.14
C TYR A 52 12.73 9.00 -17.55
N GLN A 53 11.46 9.32 -17.88
CA GLN A 53 10.96 9.21 -19.27
C GLN A 53 11.66 10.19 -20.23
N GLY A 54 12.14 11.35 -19.75
CA GLY A 54 12.91 12.30 -20.56
C GLY A 54 14.26 11.77 -21.06
N ASN A 55 14.83 10.73 -20.43
CA ASN A 55 16.11 10.13 -20.86
C ASN A 55 15.97 9.06 -21.96
N SER A 56 14.75 8.63 -22.30
CA SER A 56 14.53 7.67 -23.40
C SER A 56 14.34 8.34 -24.77
N PHE A 57 14.20 9.67 -24.83
CA PHE A 57 13.99 10.43 -26.07
C PHE A 57 15.25 11.09 -26.65
N ASN A 58 16.44 10.76 -26.15
CA ASN A 58 17.70 11.32 -26.66
C ASN A 58 18.71 10.19 -27.00
N ASN A 59 18.31 9.32 -27.93
CA ASN A 59 19.18 8.43 -28.69
C ASN A 59 18.47 8.16 -30.03
N GLY A 60 18.60 9.12 -30.94
CA GLY A 60 18.19 9.06 -32.35
C GLY A 60 19.19 9.85 -33.16
#